data_AF-A0A9N9K1U5-F1
#
_entry.id   AF-A0A9N9K1U5-F1
#
_cell.length_a   1.000
_cell.length_b   1.000
_cell.length_c   1.000
_cell.angle_alpha   90.00
_cell.angle_beta   90.00
_cell.angle_gamma   90.00
#
_symmetry.space_group_name_H-M   'P 1'
#
loop_
_entity.id
_entity.type
_entity.pdbx_description
1 polymer ?
#
loop_
_entity_poly.entity_id
_entity_poly.type
_entity_poly.pdbx_seq_one_letter_code
_entity_poly.pdbx_strand_id
1 'polypeptide(L)'
;MSECNFYRSLWWDKGEFSEKAKWEEVALPYVLATGITIEEYEQRTEKFSIRSCWEWREGKVIIYEFPSAPHEVCVSAITSEIMNGCNNARRTNAVIIGFGTRDINRGKEANSSFRPDKPPVTPPNGSDRNDFPWPNLVVEVAYSETLDHVEEALCYWLSPGRAHDCIIVKIDPVPQSEVPVRMR
;
A
#
# COMPACT_ATOMS: atom_id res chain seq x y z
N MET A 1 5.13 -16.58 24.64
CA MET A 1 5.40 -15.80 23.42
C MET A 1 6.90 -15.84 23.22
N SER A 2 7.41 -16.25 22.05
CA SER A 2 8.86 -16.19 21.79
C SER A 2 9.33 -14.73 21.84
N GLU A 3 10.62 -14.51 22.12
CA GLU A 3 11.19 -13.16 22.18
C GLU A 3 10.96 -12.39 20.87
N CYS A 4 11.10 -13.06 19.72
CA CYS A 4 10.80 -12.48 18.42
C CYS A 4 9.32 -12.05 18.29
N ASN A 5 8.37 -12.85 18.78
CA ASN A 5 6.95 -12.51 18.70
C ASN A 5 6.60 -11.26 19.53
N PHE A 6 7.28 -11.05 20.66
CA PHE A 6 7.15 -9.81 21.43
C PHE A 6 7.63 -8.60 20.61
N TYR A 7 8.83 -8.67 20.01
CA TYR A 7 9.33 -7.56 19.19
C TYR A 7 8.50 -7.32 17.93
N ARG A 8 7.90 -8.36 17.34
CA ARG A 8 6.95 -8.23 16.22
C ARG A 8 5.70 -7.49 16.65
N SER A 9 5.11 -7.81 17.81
CA SER A 9 3.89 -7.16 18.28
C SER A 9 4.06 -5.66 18.52
N LEU A 10 5.28 -5.20 18.86
CA LEU A 10 5.58 -3.77 19.01
C LEU A 10 5.27 -2.95 17.76
N TRP A 11 5.33 -3.54 16.57
CA TRP A 11 4.98 -2.82 15.35
C TRP A 11 3.50 -2.44 15.34
N TRP A 12 2.62 -3.35 15.76
CA TRP A 12 1.19 -3.06 15.91
C TRP A 12 0.90 -2.20 17.15
N ASP A 13 1.58 -2.47 18.27
CA ASP A 13 1.28 -1.87 19.57
C ASP A 13 1.80 -0.45 19.72
N LYS A 14 2.93 -0.15 19.10
CA LYS A 14 3.67 1.11 19.27
C LYS A 14 4.09 1.76 17.96
N GLY A 15 3.86 1.11 16.82
CA GLY A 15 4.41 1.56 15.54
C GLY A 15 5.92 1.31 15.40
N GLU A 16 6.51 0.49 16.28
CA GLU A 16 7.97 0.28 16.34
C GLU A 16 8.37 -0.96 15.51
N PHE A 17 9.00 -0.73 14.35
CA PHE A 17 9.58 -1.80 13.53
C PHE A 17 10.95 -2.22 14.08
N SER A 18 10.98 -3.25 14.93
CA SER A 18 12.19 -3.65 15.65
C SER A 18 13.08 -4.62 14.86
N GLU A 19 14.39 -4.36 14.77
CA GLU A 19 15.36 -5.31 14.19
C GLU A 19 15.45 -6.63 14.99
N LYS A 20 15.15 -6.61 16.28
CA LYS A 20 15.15 -7.81 17.14
C LYS A 20 14.00 -8.79 16.84
N ALA A 21 13.04 -8.36 16.02
CA ALA A 21 11.94 -9.18 15.56
C ALA A 21 12.36 -10.25 14.54
N LYS A 22 13.58 -10.16 14.00
CA LYS A 22 14.12 -11.04 12.96
C LYS A 22 13.17 -11.19 11.78
N TRP A 23 12.90 -10.06 11.12
CA TRP A 23 11.95 -10.00 10.00
C TRP A 23 12.44 -10.80 8.78
N GLU A 24 13.75 -10.99 8.65
CA GLU A 24 14.38 -11.85 7.66
C GLU A 24 14.02 -13.34 7.80
N GLU A 25 13.56 -13.78 8.98
CA GLU A 25 13.08 -15.15 9.21
C GLU A 25 11.57 -15.29 8.94
N VAL A 26 10.87 -14.21 8.56
CA VAL A 26 9.41 -14.18 8.36
C VAL A 26 9.06 -14.32 6.89
N ALA A 27 8.18 -15.28 6.57
CA ALA A 27 7.54 -15.35 5.28
C ALA A 27 6.30 -14.43 5.24
N LEU A 28 6.17 -13.66 4.16
CA LEU A 28 4.98 -12.87 3.88
C LEU A 28 3.97 -13.68 3.06
N PRO A 29 2.66 -13.40 3.21
CA PRO A 29 2.04 -12.49 4.18
C PRO A 29 2.10 -13.03 5.63
N TYR A 30 2.26 -12.14 6.61
CA TYR A 30 2.38 -12.50 8.03
C TYR A 30 1.25 -11.90 8.87
N VAL A 31 0.56 -12.74 9.66
CA VAL A 31 -0.49 -12.28 10.58
C VAL A 31 0.14 -11.64 11.82
N LEU A 32 0.04 -10.32 11.91
CA LEU A 32 0.60 -9.52 12.99
C LEU A 32 -0.29 -9.47 14.23
N ALA A 33 -1.60 -9.33 14.03
CA ALA A 33 -2.60 -9.26 15.09
C ALA A 33 -3.93 -9.88 14.65
N THR A 34 -4.75 -10.30 15.63
CA THR A 34 -6.05 -10.95 15.41
C THR A 34 -7.09 -10.40 16.37
N GLY A 35 -8.38 -10.46 15.99
CA GLY A 35 -9.47 -9.91 16.81
C GLY A 35 -9.56 -8.39 16.76
N ILE A 36 -8.99 -7.78 15.71
CA ILE A 36 -8.92 -6.33 15.54
C ILE A 36 -10.14 -5.86 14.74
N THR A 37 -10.87 -4.86 15.23
CA THR A 37 -11.96 -4.27 14.43
C THR A 37 -11.38 -3.36 13.34
N ILE A 38 -12.16 -3.09 12.29
CA ILE A 38 -11.69 -2.20 11.23
C ILE A 38 -11.46 -0.78 11.74
N GLU A 39 -12.24 -0.32 12.73
CA GLU A 39 -12.04 0.98 13.36
C GLU A 39 -10.73 1.05 14.15
N GLU A 40 -10.38 -0.02 14.89
CA GLU A 40 -9.09 -0.08 15.58
C GLU A 40 -7.94 -0.07 14.58
N TYR A 41 -8.09 -0.80 13.47
CA TYR A 41 -7.14 -0.78 12.35
C TYR A 41 -6.92 0.60 11.76
N GLU A 42 -7.99 1.31 11.41
CA GLU A 42 -7.89 2.65 10.84
C GLU A 42 -7.23 3.61 11.83
N GLN A 43 -7.66 3.61 13.10
CA GLN A 43 -7.09 4.48 14.13
C GLN A 43 -5.60 4.26 14.35
N ARG A 44 -5.14 3.00 14.41
CA ARG A 44 -3.72 2.70 14.61
C ARG A 44 -2.88 3.01 13.38
N THR A 45 -3.38 2.67 12.19
CA THR A 45 -2.73 2.97 10.91
C THR A 45 -2.51 4.47 10.75
N GLU A 46 -3.50 5.28 11.13
CA GLU A 46 -3.37 6.75 11.15
C GLU A 46 -2.40 7.24 12.24
N LYS A 47 -2.56 6.74 13.48
CA LYS A 47 -1.73 7.14 14.62
C LYS A 47 -0.23 6.93 14.36
N PHE A 48 0.13 5.82 13.77
CA PHE A 48 1.54 5.47 13.51
C PHE A 48 2.00 5.84 12.10
N SER A 49 1.09 6.31 11.24
CA SER A 49 1.37 6.65 9.84
C SER A 49 2.05 5.50 9.06
N ILE A 50 1.73 4.25 9.42
CA ILE A 50 2.20 3.06 8.72
C ILE A 50 1.22 2.81 7.59
N ARG A 51 1.65 3.03 6.35
CA ARG A 51 0.86 2.78 5.15
C ARG A 51 1.59 1.76 4.30
N SER A 52 0.88 1.10 3.39
CA SER A 52 1.48 0.23 2.37
C SER A 52 2.26 -0.99 2.88
N CYS A 53 2.18 -1.31 4.16
CA CYS A 53 2.94 -2.43 4.77
C CYS A 53 2.01 -3.54 5.29
N TRP A 54 0.81 -3.16 5.74
CA TRP A 54 -0.18 -4.08 6.27
C TRP A 54 -1.57 -3.79 5.74
N GLU A 55 -2.43 -4.80 5.76
CA GLU A 55 -3.86 -4.68 5.45
C GLU A 55 -4.71 -5.36 6.53
N TRP A 56 -6.00 -5.04 6.53
CA TRP A 56 -6.96 -5.67 7.44
C TRP A 56 -7.82 -6.69 6.71
N ARG A 57 -7.95 -7.90 7.25
CA ARG A 57 -8.82 -8.91 6.64
C ARG A 57 -9.47 -9.75 7.71
N GLU A 58 -10.79 -9.64 7.81
CA GLU A 58 -11.62 -10.50 8.67
C GLU A 58 -11.13 -10.54 10.13
N GLY A 59 -10.82 -9.36 10.68
CA GLY A 59 -10.34 -9.23 12.05
C GLY A 59 -8.84 -9.46 12.24
N LYS A 60 -8.07 -9.61 11.15
CA LYS A 60 -6.62 -9.82 11.19
C LYS A 60 -5.89 -8.63 10.60
N VAL A 61 -4.76 -8.28 11.19
CA VAL A 61 -3.78 -7.36 10.60
C VAL A 61 -2.70 -8.22 9.95
N ILE A 62 -2.53 -8.07 8.64
CA ILE A 62 -1.65 -8.89 7.82
C ILE A 62 -0.58 -8.00 7.23
N ILE A 63 0.68 -8.25 7.56
CA ILE A 63 1.83 -7.63 6.89
C ILE A 63 1.97 -8.30 5.53
N TYR A 64 1.99 -7.51 4.47
CA TYR A 64 2.21 -7.99 3.11
C TYR A 64 3.46 -7.38 2.47
N GLU A 65 4.03 -6.32 3.04
CA GLU A 65 5.24 -5.66 2.58
C GLU A 65 6.02 -5.12 3.79
N PHE A 66 7.34 -5.18 3.73
CA PHE A 66 8.22 -4.56 4.72
C PHE A 66 8.65 -3.16 4.29
N PRO A 67 8.80 -2.21 5.24
CA PRO A 67 9.36 -0.90 4.93
C PRO A 67 10.73 -1.05 4.27
N SER A 68 10.88 -0.53 3.05
CA SER A 68 12.14 -0.64 2.32
C SER A 68 12.40 0.58 1.43
N ALA A 69 13.66 1.01 1.36
CA ALA A 69 14.04 2.13 0.51
C ALA A 69 13.78 1.89 -0.99
N PRO A 70 14.03 0.68 -1.57
CA PRO A 70 13.72 0.41 -2.96
C PRO A 70 12.23 0.59 -3.29
N HIS A 71 11.34 0.13 -2.41
CA HIS A 71 9.89 0.32 -2.54
C HIS A 71 9.55 1.81 -2.59
N GLU A 72 9.92 2.59 -1.57
CA GLU A 72 9.57 4.01 -1.47
C GLU A 72 10.15 4.85 -2.61
N VAL A 73 11.39 4.58 -3.01
CA VAL A 73 12.04 5.29 -4.13
C VAL A 73 11.30 5.00 -5.44
N CYS A 74 10.86 3.76 -5.66
CA CYS A 74 10.12 3.39 -6.86
C CYS A 74 8.73 4.04 -6.90
N VAL A 75 7.99 3.99 -5.79
CA VAL A 75 6.68 4.66 -5.65
C VAL A 75 6.81 6.16 -5.94
N SER A 76 7.83 6.81 -5.36
CA SER A 76 8.11 8.23 -5.55
C SER A 76 8.49 8.58 -7.00
N ALA A 77 9.31 7.75 -7.65
CA ALA A 77 9.71 7.95 -9.04
C ALA A 77 8.50 7.85 -9.99
N ILE A 78 7.69 6.79 -9.88
CA ILE A 78 6.50 6.61 -10.72
C ILE A 78 5.50 7.74 -10.50
N THR A 79 5.26 8.10 -9.24
CA THR A 79 4.37 9.22 -8.90
C THR A 79 4.86 10.53 -9.52
N SER A 80 6.16 10.80 -9.45
CA SER A 80 6.76 12.01 -10.04
C SER A 80 6.58 12.06 -11.56
N GLU A 81 6.82 10.94 -12.26
CA GLU A 81 6.64 10.86 -13.70
C GLU A 81 5.18 11.06 -14.12
N ILE A 82 4.23 10.45 -13.41
CA ILE A 82 2.79 10.65 -13.66
C ILE A 82 2.42 12.12 -13.49
N MET A 83 2.83 12.75 -12.39
CA MET A 83 2.53 14.15 -12.11
C MET A 83 3.18 15.10 -13.12
N ASN A 84 4.42 14.82 -13.53
CA ASN A 84 5.11 15.58 -14.57
C ASN A 84 4.42 15.46 -15.94
N GLY A 85 4.00 14.24 -16.32
CA GLY A 85 3.23 14.00 -17.54
C GLY A 85 1.88 14.73 -17.53
N CYS A 86 1.26 14.86 -16.36
CA CYS A 86 -0.01 15.57 -16.18
C CYS A 86 0.15 17.09 -15.97
N ASN A 87 1.37 17.64 -16.00
CA ASN A 87 1.61 19.03 -15.60
C ASN A 87 0.87 20.06 -16.49
N ASN A 88 0.60 19.73 -17.74
CA ASN A 88 -0.20 20.60 -18.63
C ASN A 88 -1.67 20.72 -18.19
N ALA A 89 -2.19 19.72 -17.48
CA ALA A 89 -3.54 19.77 -16.91
C ALA A 89 -3.59 20.56 -15.59
N ARG A 90 -2.43 20.92 -15.03
CA ARG A 90 -2.34 21.68 -13.77
C ARG A 90 -3.01 23.05 -13.93
N ARG A 91 -3.85 23.43 -12.95
CA ARG A 91 -4.66 24.67 -12.96
C ARG A 91 -5.72 24.74 -14.06
N THR A 92 -6.13 23.59 -14.58
CA THR A 92 -7.30 23.45 -15.48
C THR A 92 -8.40 22.66 -14.77
N ASN A 93 -9.58 22.58 -15.39
CA ASN A 93 -10.66 21.70 -14.93
C ASN A 93 -10.40 20.19 -15.18
N ALA A 94 -9.22 19.84 -15.71
CA ALA A 94 -8.76 18.48 -15.92
C ALA A 94 -7.58 18.10 -15.02
N VAL A 95 -7.29 18.89 -13.98
CA VAL A 95 -6.15 18.63 -13.08
C VAL A 95 -6.25 17.23 -12.48
N ILE A 96 -5.13 16.51 -12.48
CA ILE A 96 -4.97 15.21 -11.84
C ILE A 96 -4.29 15.41 -10.49
N ILE A 97 -4.85 14.79 -9.46
CA ILE A 97 -4.32 14.85 -8.10
C ILE A 97 -3.94 13.45 -7.62
N GLY A 98 -2.82 13.36 -6.90
CA GLY A 98 -2.44 12.18 -6.13
C GLY A 98 -3.08 12.23 -4.74
N PHE A 99 -3.58 11.09 -4.26
CA PHE A 99 -4.19 10.95 -2.93
C PHE A 99 -4.03 9.52 -2.40
N GLY A 100 -4.27 9.33 -1.10
CA GLY A 100 -4.36 7.99 -0.51
C GLY A 100 -5.76 7.41 -0.71
N THR A 101 -5.84 6.20 -1.24
CA THR A 101 -7.10 5.44 -1.39
C THR A 101 -7.10 4.28 -0.42
N ARG A 102 -8.08 4.19 0.49
CA ARG A 102 -8.21 3.07 1.45
C ARG A 102 -9.65 2.57 1.54
N ASP A 103 -9.89 1.31 1.20
CA ASP A 103 -11.21 0.69 1.37
C ASP A 103 -11.57 0.51 2.84
N ILE A 104 -12.70 1.08 3.24
CA ILE A 104 -13.22 1.04 4.62
C ILE A 104 -13.71 -0.33 5.08
N ASN A 105 -13.86 -1.31 4.17
CA ASN A 105 -14.32 -2.66 4.50
C ASN A 105 -13.16 -3.66 4.57
N ARG A 106 -12.02 -3.34 3.97
CA ARG A 106 -10.83 -4.21 3.93
C ARG A 106 -9.55 -3.53 4.42
N GLY A 107 -9.60 -2.25 4.77
CA GLY A 107 -8.40 -1.49 5.12
C GLY A 107 -7.32 -1.45 4.03
N LYS A 108 -7.62 -1.92 2.81
CA LYS A 108 -6.66 -2.08 1.72
C LYS A 108 -6.34 -0.72 1.14
N GLU A 109 -5.06 -0.39 1.09
CA GLU A 109 -4.55 0.91 0.70
C GLU A 109 -3.57 0.77 -0.46
N ALA A 110 -3.78 1.57 -1.50
CA ALA A 110 -2.87 1.64 -2.64
C ALA A 110 -1.58 2.37 -2.27
N ASN A 111 -0.42 1.98 -2.82
CA ASN A 111 0.81 2.75 -2.60
C ASN A 111 0.72 4.18 -3.12
N SER A 112 0.08 4.38 -4.28
CA SER A 112 -0.26 5.69 -4.80
C SER A 112 -1.51 5.60 -5.67
N SER A 113 -2.30 6.67 -5.72
CA SER A 113 -3.55 6.68 -6.49
C SER A 113 -3.89 8.06 -7.03
N PHE A 114 -4.52 8.10 -8.20
CA PHE A 114 -4.73 9.32 -8.98
C PHE A 114 -6.14 9.41 -9.54
N ARG A 115 -6.68 10.63 -9.56
CA ARG A 115 -7.97 10.96 -10.18
C ARG A 115 -8.02 12.42 -10.60
N PRO A 116 -8.92 12.80 -11.52
CA PRO A 116 -9.24 14.18 -11.77
C PRO A 116 -9.83 14.87 -10.54
N ASP A 117 -9.46 16.12 -10.28
CA ASP A 117 -10.11 16.99 -9.29
C ASP A 117 -11.48 17.43 -9.83
N LYS A 118 -12.46 16.53 -9.70
CA LYS A 118 -13.86 16.76 -10.06
C LYS A 118 -14.70 16.82 -8.80
N PRO A 119 -15.85 17.53 -8.84
CA PRO A 119 -16.80 17.50 -7.74
C PRO A 119 -17.08 16.06 -7.31
N PRO A 120 -17.17 15.78 -5.99
CA PRO A 120 -17.50 14.45 -5.51
C PRO A 120 -18.80 13.99 -6.17
N VAL A 121 -18.72 12.96 -7.00
CA VAL A 121 -19.90 12.24 -7.47
C VAL A 121 -20.02 11.10 -6.48
N THR A 122 -21.02 11.15 -5.59
CA THR A 122 -21.26 10.12 -4.56
C THR A 122 -21.43 8.76 -5.25
N PRO A 123 -20.41 7.88 -5.27
CA PRO A 123 -20.58 6.56 -5.80
C PRO A 123 -21.35 5.75 -4.74
N PRO A 124 -22.21 4.80 -5.12
CA PRO A 124 -22.91 3.95 -4.15
C PRO A 124 -21.95 3.17 -3.23
N ASN A 125 -20.69 3.02 -3.64
CA ASN A 125 -19.60 2.42 -2.87
C ASN A 125 -18.35 3.31 -2.99
N GLY A 126 -18.29 4.47 -2.33
CA GLY A 126 -17.12 5.34 -2.35
C GLY A 126 -15.84 4.64 -1.90
N SER A 127 -14.69 5.22 -2.23
CA SER A 127 -13.39 4.72 -1.79
C SER A 127 -13.11 4.99 -0.32
N ASP A 128 -13.89 5.83 0.35
CA ASP A 128 -13.75 6.17 1.77
C ASP A 128 -15.11 6.49 2.45
N ARG A 129 -15.08 6.87 3.73
CA ARG A 129 -16.28 7.23 4.54
C ARG A 129 -16.92 8.58 4.15
N ASN A 130 -16.32 9.34 3.25
CA ASN A 130 -16.82 10.64 2.79
C ASN A 130 -17.37 10.56 1.36
N ASP A 131 -17.65 9.34 0.88
CA ASP A 131 -18.14 9.04 -0.46
C ASP A 131 -17.25 9.61 -1.58
N PHE A 132 -15.94 9.69 -1.34
CA PHE A 132 -15.03 10.09 -2.40
C PHE A 132 -15.01 9.01 -3.50
N PRO A 133 -14.90 9.40 -4.78
CA PRO A 133 -14.86 8.45 -5.88
C PRO A 133 -13.58 7.60 -5.85
N TRP A 134 -13.68 6.34 -6.29
CA TRP A 134 -12.50 5.51 -6.53
C TRP A 134 -11.50 6.21 -7.45
N PRO A 135 -10.18 6.00 -7.25
CA PRO A 135 -9.17 6.50 -8.17
C PRO A 135 -9.40 5.99 -9.58
N ASN A 136 -8.96 6.73 -10.57
CA ASN A 136 -8.90 6.24 -11.94
C ASN A 136 -7.68 5.35 -12.15
N LEU A 137 -6.55 5.72 -11.54
CA LEU A 137 -5.29 5.00 -11.63
C LEU A 137 -4.79 4.65 -10.24
N VAL A 138 -4.41 3.39 -10.05
CA VAL A 138 -3.68 2.90 -8.88
C VAL A 138 -2.27 2.50 -9.28
N VAL A 139 -1.30 2.77 -8.42
CA VAL A 139 0.07 2.27 -8.52
C VAL A 139 0.33 1.38 -7.32
N GLU A 140 0.76 0.15 -7.58
CA GLU A 140 1.30 -0.77 -6.58
C GLU A 140 2.75 -1.13 -6.93
N VAL A 141 3.59 -1.19 -5.91
CA VAL A 141 4.99 -1.55 -5.96
C VAL A 141 5.19 -2.65 -4.93
N ALA A 142 5.71 -3.77 -5.38
CA ALA A 142 6.01 -4.91 -4.54
C ALA A 142 7.51 -5.12 -4.49
N TYR A 143 8.10 -5.11 -3.29
CA TYR A 143 9.50 -5.45 -3.06
C TYR A 143 9.59 -6.79 -2.33
N SER A 144 9.18 -6.85 -1.07
CA SER A 144 9.09 -8.09 -0.29
C SER A 144 7.75 -8.81 -0.44
N GLU A 145 6.71 -8.11 -0.93
CA GLU A 145 5.40 -8.69 -1.19
C GLU A 145 5.44 -9.83 -2.22
N THR A 146 4.67 -10.89 -1.98
CA THR A 146 4.58 -12.05 -2.87
C THR A 146 3.82 -11.74 -4.16
N LEU A 147 4.16 -12.43 -5.27
CA LEU A 147 3.45 -12.25 -6.55
C LEU A 147 1.94 -12.57 -6.42
N ASP A 148 1.57 -13.59 -5.68
CA ASP A 148 0.16 -13.97 -5.47
C ASP A 148 -0.64 -12.83 -4.81
N HIS A 149 -0.06 -12.16 -3.81
CA HIS A 149 -0.71 -11.01 -3.16
C HIS A 149 -0.83 -9.81 -4.10
N VAL A 150 0.17 -9.59 -4.95
CA VAL A 150 0.16 -8.55 -6.00
C VAL A 150 -0.93 -8.83 -7.05
N GLU A 151 -1.07 -10.08 -7.49
CA GLU A 151 -2.13 -10.50 -8.41
C GLU A 151 -3.51 -10.37 -7.76
N GLU A 152 -3.63 -10.67 -6.46
CA GLU A 152 -4.84 -10.39 -5.70
C GLU A 152 -5.15 -8.89 -5.67
N ALA A 153 -4.15 -8.04 -5.43
CA ALA A 153 -4.31 -6.59 -5.46
C ALA A 153 -4.76 -6.10 -6.84
N LEU A 154 -4.22 -6.64 -7.93
CA LEU A 154 -4.65 -6.33 -9.29
C LEU A 154 -6.15 -6.63 -9.50
N CYS A 155 -6.56 -7.86 -9.16
CA CYS A 155 -7.96 -8.29 -9.29
C CYS A 155 -8.88 -7.42 -8.44
N TYR A 156 -8.40 -7.04 -7.25
CA TYR A 156 -9.12 -6.19 -6.33
C TYR A 156 -9.34 -4.78 -6.89
N TRP A 157 -8.29 -4.11 -7.38
CA TRP A 157 -8.38 -2.73 -7.87
C TRP A 157 -9.16 -2.62 -9.17
N LEU A 158 -9.02 -3.61 -10.06
CA LEU A 158 -9.71 -3.65 -11.35
C LEU A 158 -11.11 -4.30 -11.28
N SER A 159 -11.60 -4.62 -10.09
CA SER A 159 -12.96 -5.13 -9.94
C SER A 159 -14.00 -4.05 -10.32
N PRO A 160 -15.21 -4.46 -10.79
CA PRO A 160 -16.21 -3.52 -11.26
C PRO A 160 -16.53 -2.40 -10.26
N GLY A 161 -16.52 -1.16 -10.73
CA GLY A 161 -16.85 0.01 -9.92
C GLY A 161 -15.69 0.57 -9.08
N ARG A 162 -14.44 0.16 -9.36
CA ARG A 162 -13.23 0.65 -8.69
C ARG A 162 -12.29 1.38 -9.64
N ALA A 163 -10.98 1.08 -9.58
CA ALA A 163 -9.99 1.71 -10.43
C ALA A 163 -10.18 1.30 -11.89
N HIS A 164 -9.91 2.24 -12.80
CA HIS A 164 -9.98 1.99 -14.22
C HIS A 164 -8.70 1.31 -14.71
N ASP A 165 -7.56 1.78 -14.22
CA ASP A 165 -6.23 1.28 -14.55
C ASP A 165 -5.40 1.01 -13.29
N CYS A 166 -4.47 0.07 -13.39
CA CYS A 166 -3.52 -0.27 -12.34
C CYS A 166 -2.13 -0.47 -12.96
N ILE A 167 -1.12 0.20 -12.40
CA ILE A 167 0.29 -0.04 -12.70
C ILE A 167 0.87 -0.85 -11.55
N ILE A 168 1.45 -1.99 -11.86
CA ILE A 168 2.13 -2.85 -10.88
C ILE A 168 3.60 -2.94 -11.23
N VAL A 169 4.46 -2.73 -10.25
CA VAL A 169 5.90 -2.93 -10.36
C VAL A 169 6.36 -3.92 -9.31
N LYS A 170 6.73 -5.13 -9.75
CA LYS A 170 7.45 -6.09 -8.91
C LYS A 170 8.95 -5.84 -9.04
N ILE A 171 9.59 -5.52 -7.93
CA ILE A 171 11.03 -5.38 -7.82
C ILE A 171 11.57 -6.67 -7.21
N ASP A 172 12.41 -7.36 -7.96
CA ASP A 172 13.11 -8.54 -7.46
C ASP A 172 14.30 -8.11 -6.58
N PRO A 173 14.35 -8.52 -5.30
CA PRO A 173 15.49 -8.22 -4.44
C PRO A 173 16.75 -8.88 -5.01
N VAL A 174 17.81 -8.09 -5.14
CA VAL A 174 19.13 -8.65 -5.48
C VAL A 174 19.79 -9.12 -4.19
N PRO A 175 20.22 -10.39 -4.07
CA PRO A 175 20.95 -10.86 -2.91
C PRO A 175 22.18 -9.98 -2.66
N GLN A 176 22.47 -9.69 -1.40
CA GLN A 176 23.56 -8.79 -1.01
C GLN A 176 24.96 -9.23 -1.53
N SER A 177 25.10 -10.51 -1.91
CA SER A 177 26.31 -11.11 -2.50
C SER A 177 26.37 -11.04 -4.03
N GLU A 178 25.32 -10.61 -4.72
CA GLU A 178 25.27 -10.55 -6.18
C GLU A 178 25.49 -9.11 -6.66
N VAL A 179 26.66 -8.86 -7.27
CA VAL A 179 26.89 -7.62 -8.02
C VAL A 179 26.06 -7.69 -9.31
N PRO A 180 25.17 -6.72 -9.57
CA PRO A 180 24.40 -6.66 -10.81
C PRO A 180 25.32 -6.75 -12.02
N VAL A 181 24.98 -7.59 -13.00
CA VAL A 181 25.82 -7.86 -14.19
C VAL A 181 26.21 -6.58 -14.95
N ARG A 182 25.40 -5.53 -14.89
CA ARG A 182 25.65 -4.23 -15.53
C ARG A 182 26.63 -3.31 -14.78
N MET A 183 27.08 -3.70 -13.58
CA MET A 183 28.09 -2.99 -12.79
C MET A 183 29.46 -3.70 -12.80
N ARG A 184 29.64 -4.66 -13.72
CA ARG A 184 30.93 -5.31 -13.99
C ARG A 184 31.66 -4.64 -15.15
#